data_AF-A0A2Z4PUA1-F1
#
_entry.id   AF-A0A2Z4PUA1-F1
#
_cell.length_a   1.000
_cell.length_b   1.000
_cell.length_c   1.000
_cell.angle_alpha   90.00
_cell.angle_beta   90.00
_cell.angle_gamma   90.00
#
_symmetry.space_group_name_H-M   'P 1'
#
loop_
_entity.id
_entity.type
_entity.pdbx_description
1 polymer ?
#
loop_
_entity_poly.entity_id
_entity_poly.type
_entity_poly.pdbx_seq_one_letter_code
_entity_poly.pdbx_strand_id
1 'polypeptide(L)'
;MNEHQKLIKALHIAQNFGMTSINQMIFFLEIAKTKEAVLSVLDLSSNDDAASAEYKFALGQFRKLSSGSKYRSSDGLGLAEYADTGRNRRVRLTAKGKQLLKQLEDITL
;
A
#
# COMPACT_ATOMS: atom_id res chain seq x y z
N MET A 1 0.17 -18.11 19.89
CA MET A 1 1.42 -17.44 19.46
C MET A 1 1.49 -16.09 20.15
N ASN A 2 2.62 -15.69 20.73
CA ASN A 2 2.71 -14.38 21.40
C ASN A 2 2.82 -13.22 20.38
N GLU A 3 2.56 -11.98 20.81
CA GLU A 3 2.51 -10.81 19.92
C GLU A 3 3.83 -10.57 19.16
N HIS A 4 4.97 -10.85 19.79
CA HIS A 4 6.28 -10.74 19.15
C HIS A 4 6.45 -11.74 17.99
N GLN A 5 6.03 -12.99 18.19
CA GLN A 5 6.04 -14.02 17.15
C GLN A 5 5.06 -13.70 16.01
N LYS A 6 3.88 -13.12 16.32
CA LYS A 6 2.93 -12.63 15.29
C LYS A 6 3.57 -11.55 14.42
N LEU A 7 4.23 -10.57 15.04
CA LEU A 7 4.92 -9.50 14.32
C LEU A 7 6.03 -10.03 13.43
N ILE A 8 6.90 -10.90 13.95
CA ILE A 8 7.98 -11.52 13.16
C ILE A 8 7.40 -12.28 11.97
N LYS A 9 6.34 -13.06 12.17
CA LYS A 9 5.71 -13.83 11.09
C LYS A 9 5.08 -12.92 10.04
N ALA A 10 4.40 -11.85 10.46
CA ALA A 10 3.82 -10.85 9.54
C ALA A 10 4.89 -10.16 8.69
N LEU A 11 6.05 -9.82 9.28
CA LEU A 11 7.18 -9.24 8.56
C LEU A 11 7.76 -10.22 7.53
N HIS A 12 7.93 -11.51 7.88
CA HIS A 12 8.38 -12.53 6.93
C HIS A 12 7.40 -12.71 5.76
N ILE A 13 6.10 -12.71 6.04
CA ILE A 13 5.09 -12.78 4.98
C ILE A 13 5.20 -11.55 4.07
N ALA A 14 5.25 -10.34 4.61
CA ALA A 14 5.39 -9.12 3.81
C ALA A 14 6.67 -9.13 2.95
N GLN A 15 7.79 -9.64 3.50
CA GLN A 15 9.05 -9.80 2.79
C GLN A 15 8.95 -10.75 1.59
N ASN A 16 8.18 -11.83 1.69
CA ASN A 16 7.93 -12.74 0.55
C ASN A 16 7.18 -12.06 -0.61
N PHE A 17 6.47 -10.96 -0.34
CA PHE A 17 5.84 -10.13 -1.36
C PHE A 17 6.73 -8.98 -1.83
N GLY A 18 7.98 -8.92 -1.36
CA GLY A 18 9.00 -7.94 -1.73
C GLY A 18 8.97 -6.66 -0.89
N MET A 19 8.16 -6.59 0.17
CA MET A 19 8.24 -5.45 1.09
C MET A 19 9.52 -5.52 1.92
N THR A 20 10.33 -4.47 1.85
CA THR A 20 11.61 -4.37 2.55
C THR A 20 11.61 -3.29 3.63
N SER A 21 10.53 -2.53 3.77
CA SER A 21 10.41 -1.41 4.71
C SER A 21 9.10 -1.44 5.49
N ILE A 22 9.18 -1.13 6.78
CA ILE A 22 8.00 -0.93 7.65
C ILE A 22 7.07 0.15 7.09
N ASN A 23 7.62 1.19 6.45
CA ASN A 23 6.81 2.25 5.84
C ASN A 23 5.92 1.74 4.70
N GLN A 24 6.37 0.74 3.94
CA GLN A 24 5.56 0.08 2.90
C GLN A 24 4.42 -0.71 3.54
N MET A 25 4.70 -1.40 4.66
CA MET A 25 3.71 -2.19 5.39
C MET A 25 2.63 -1.31 6.02
N ILE A 26 3.01 -0.20 6.67
CA ILE A 26 2.06 0.76 7.25
C ILE A 26 1.15 1.32 6.15
N PHE A 27 1.74 1.77 5.03
CA PHE A 27 0.98 2.32 3.92
C PHE A 27 0.05 1.28 3.29
N PHE A 28 0.50 0.03 3.13
CA PHE A 28 -0.32 -1.08 2.64
C PHE A 28 -1.52 -1.37 3.54
N LEU A 29 -1.33 -1.44 4.85
CA LEU A 29 -2.40 -1.70 5.81
C LEU A 29 -3.42 -0.55 5.83
N GLU A 30 -2.99 0.68 5.59
CA GLU A 30 -3.89 1.83 5.46
C GLU A 30 -4.81 1.72 4.23
N ILE A 31 -4.27 1.27 3.09
CA ILE A 31 -5.09 0.94 1.91
C ILE A 31 -6.05 -0.21 2.21
N ALA A 32 -5.61 -1.22 2.97
CA ALA A 32 -6.41 -2.41 3.30
C ALA A 32 -7.63 -2.10 4.18
N LYS A 33 -7.45 -1.28 5.22
CA LYS A 33 -8.51 -0.92 6.18
C LYS A 33 -9.70 -0.21 5.54
N THR A 34 -9.45 0.51 4.46
CA THR A 34 -10.39 1.50 3.92
C THR A 34 -11.31 0.95 2.83
N LYS A 35 -11.10 -0.28 2.35
CA LYS A 35 -11.86 -1.06 1.35
C LYS A 35 -12.05 -0.40 -0.05
N GLU A 36 -12.08 0.92 -0.14
CA GLU A 36 -11.89 1.80 -1.32
C GLU A 36 -11.91 3.27 -0.80
N ALA A 37 -10.75 3.82 -0.44
CA ALA A 37 -10.69 5.06 0.35
C ALA A 37 -11.10 6.32 -0.43
N VAL A 38 -11.94 7.16 0.21
CA VAL A 38 -12.13 8.61 -0.09
C VAL A 38 -11.38 9.48 0.92
N LEU A 39 -10.32 8.95 1.54
CA LEU A 39 -9.66 9.62 2.65
C LEU A 39 -8.69 10.69 2.15
N SER A 40 -8.81 11.88 2.73
CA SER A 40 -7.97 13.07 2.55
C SER A 40 -6.47 12.90 2.81
N VAL A 41 -6.00 11.70 3.15
CA VAL A 41 -4.57 11.34 3.24
C VAL A 41 -4.09 10.54 2.02
N LEU A 42 -5.03 9.92 1.28
CA LEU A 42 -4.80 9.08 0.11
C LEU A 42 -5.52 9.58 -1.14
N ASP A 43 -6.35 10.61 -1.01
CA ASP A 43 -6.79 11.38 -2.16
C ASP A 43 -5.57 12.09 -2.70
N LEU A 44 -4.98 11.52 -3.76
CA LEU A 44 -3.96 12.22 -4.51
C LEU A 44 -4.56 13.39 -5.31
N SER A 45 -5.84 13.76 -5.06
CA SER A 45 -6.42 15.00 -5.54
C SER A 45 -5.64 16.18 -4.99
N SER A 46 -5.30 17.05 -5.92
CA SER A 46 -4.41 18.19 -5.80
C SER A 46 -4.98 19.35 -4.96
N ASN A 47 -5.92 19.12 -4.05
CA ASN A 47 -6.68 20.20 -3.42
C ASN A 47 -6.08 20.68 -2.08
N ASP A 48 -5.29 19.85 -1.40
CA ASP A 48 -4.47 20.27 -0.26
C ASP A 48 -3.00 20.00 -0.57
N ASP A 49 -2.37 21.05 -1.11
CA ASP A 49 -0.93 21.23 -1.23
C ASP A 49 -0.13 20.00 -1.70
N ALA A 50 -0.14 19.77 -3.02
CA ALA A 50 0.73 18.78 -3.67
C ALA A 50 2.24 19.04 -3.41
N ALA A 51 2.60 20.15 -2.77
CA ALA A 51 3.94 20.45 -2.28
C ALA A 51 4.25 19.89 -0.88
N SER A 52 3.24 19.48 -0.10
CA SER A 52 3.41 18.96 1.26
C SER A 52 4.31 17.72 1.31
N ALA A 53 5.03 17.57 2.42
CA ALA A 53 5.96 16.47 2.61
C ALA A 53 5.21 15.13 2.73
N GLU A 54 4.04 15.17 3.36
CA GLU A 54 3.13 14.07 3.60
C GLU A 54 2.59 13.50 2.30
N TYR A 55 2.14 14.37 1.38
CA TYR A 55 1.69 13.98 0.05
C TYR A 55 2.82 13.30 -0.75
N LYS A 56 4.01 13.91 -0.77
CA LYS A 56 5.19 13.35 -1.46
C LYS A 56 5.59 11.99 -0.88
N PHE A 57 5.51 11.85 0.44
CA PHE A 57 5.79 10.59 1.12
C PHE A 57 4.77 9.51 0.74
N ALA A 58 3.47 9.80 0.84
CA ALA A 58 2.39 8.90 0.48
C ALA A 58 2.47 8.46 -0.99
N LEU A 59 2.68 9.40 -1.90
CA LEU A 59 2.89 9.12 -3.33
C LEU A 59 4.12 8.24 -3.56
N GLY A 60 5.20 8.46 -2.81
CA GLY A 60 6.41 7.64 -2.84
C GLY A 60 6.15 6.18 -2.42
N GLN A 61 5.40 5.97 -1.33
CA GLN A 61 5.02 4.62 -0.89
C GLN A 61 4.06 3.95 -1.88
N PHE A 62 3.07 4.69 -2.39
CA PHE A 62 2.18 4.18 -3.41
C PHE A 62 2.93 3.70 -4.67
N ARG A 63 3.88 4.49 -5.18
CA ARG A 63 4.72 4.10 -6.33
C ARG A 63 5.48 2.80 -6.07
N LYS A 64 6.05 2.64 -4.87
CA LYS A 64 6.73 1.39 -4.46
C LYS A 64 5.78 0.20 -4.37
N LEU A 65 4.58 0.38 -3.82
CA LEU A 65 3.62 -0.72 -3.72
C LEU A 65 3.00 -1.09 -5.06
N SER A 66 2.90 -0.15 -6.01
CA SER A 66 2.02 -0.32 -7.17
C SER A 66 2.64 -0.94 -8.41
N SER A 67 3.89 -0.63 -8.76
CA SER A 67 4.25 -0.70 -10.18
C SER A 67 4.10 -2.10 -10.83
N GLY A 68 3.36 -2.12 -11.95
CA GLY A 68 3.12 -3.26 -12.84
C GLY A 68 2.77 -2.86 -14.31
N SER A 69 3.36 -1.76 -14.85
CA SER A 69 3.31 -1.22 -16.27
C SER A 69 2.55 0.13 -16.44
N LYS A 70 2.82 1.08 -17.37
CA LYS A 70 3.55 1.10 -18.67
C LYS A 70 4.50 2.30 -18.93
N TYR A 71 4.66 3.26 -18.01
CA TYR A 71 5.53 4.44 -18.21
C TYR A 71 6.94 4.39 -17.55
N ARG A 72 7.37 3.19 -17.13
CA ARG A 72 8.70 2.86 -16.51
C ARG A 72 8.97 3.54 -15.15
N SER A 73 9.72 2.96 -14.19
CA SER A 73 10.73 1.90 -14.24
C SER A 73 10.75 0.99 -12.99
N SER A 74 10.71 -0.32 -13.25
CA SER A 74 11.42 -1.45 -12.61
C SER A 74 11.21 -1.95 -11.17
N ASP A 75 10.73 -1.22 -10.15
CA ASP A 75 10.88 -1.72 -8.75
C ASP A 75 9.60 -1.81 -7.89
N GLY A 76 8.40 -1.81 -8.48
CA GLY A 76 7.15 -1.88 -7.70
C GLY A 76 6.66 -3.29 -7.41
N LEU A 77 5.91 -3.45 -6.32
CA LEU A 77 5.48 -4.76 -5.80
C LEU A 77 4.21 -5.31 -6.44
N GLY A 78 3.47 -4.50 -7.21
CA GLY A 78 2.19 -4.88 -7.82
C GLY A 78 1.10 -5.19 -6.79
N LEU A 79 1.13 -4.55 -5.62
CA LEU A 79 0.21 -4.77 -4.50
C LEU A 79 -0.91 -3.72 -4.42
N ALA A 80 -0.72 -2.55 -5.01
CA ALA A 80 -1.71 -1.49 -5.06
C ALA A 80 -1.86 -0.93 -6.49
N GLU A 81 -3.00 -0.34 -6.80
CA GLU A 81 -3.24 0.31 -8.10
C GLU A 81 -4.17 1.50 -7.92
N TYR A 82 -4.25 2.35 -8.94
CA TYR A 82 -5.27 3.39 -8.99
C TYR A 82 -6.65 2.73 -9.21
N ALA A 83 -7.63 3.11 -8.39
CA ALA A 83 -9.02 2.74 -8.58
C ALA A 83 -9.74 3.65 -9.58
N ASP A 84 -9.32 4.93 -9.68
CA ASP A 84 -9.79 5.92 -10.66
C ASP A 84 -8.59 6.77 -11.13
N THR A 85 -8.56 7.13 -12.42
CA THR A 85 -7.50 7.92 -13.07
C THR A 85 -7.83 9.41 -13.20
N GLY A 86 -9.01 9.84 -12.74
CA GLY A 86 -9.46 11.24 -12.74
C GLY A 86 -8.74 12.18 -11.75
N ARG A 87 -9.29 13.37 -11.51
CA ARG A 87 -8.74 14.37 -10.57
C ARG A 87 -8.71 13.86 -9.12
N ASN A 88 -9.56 12.90 -8.77
CA ASN A 88 -9.63 12.29 -7.44
C ASN A 88 -9.11 10.86 -7.51
N ARG A 89 -7.79 10.74 -7.67
CA ARG A 89 -7.14 9.43 -7.82
C ARG A 89 -7.23 8.67 -6.51
N ARG A 90 -8.10 7.67 -6.48
CA ARG A 90 -8.20 6.71 -5.39
C ARG A 90 -7.23 5.55 -5.60
N VAL A 91 -6.84 4.90 -4.51
CA VAL A 91 -5.96 3.73 -4.54
C VAL A 91 -6.68 2.53 -3.95
N ARG A 92 -6.39 1.33 -4.48
CA ARG A 92 -6.93 0.06 -3.97
C ARG A 92 -5.89 -1.04 -4.03
N LEU A 93 -6.13 -2.15 -3.33
CA LEU A 93 -5.30 -3.35 -3.42
C LEU A 93 -5.56 -4.10 -4.73
N THR A 94 -4.49 -4.56 -5.38
CA THR A 94 -4.56 -5.52 -6.50
C THR A 94 -4.97 -6.91 -6.00
N ALA A 95 -5.15 -7.88 -6.91
CA ALA A 95 -5.33 -9.28 -6.53
C ALA A 95 -4.15 -9.82 -5.67
N LYS A 96 -2.92 -9.47 -6.04
CA LYS A 96 -1.71 -9.83 -5.27
C LYS A 96 -1.70 -9.16 -3.89
N GLY A 97 -2.11 -7.90 -3.80
CA GLY A 97 -2.28 -7.19 -2.54
C GLY A 97 -3.33 -7.85 -1.63
N LYS A 98 -4.48 -8.24 -2.19
CA LYS A 98 -5.52 -8.97 -1.43
C LYS A 98 -5.04 -10.33 -0.92
N GLN A 99 -4.21 -11.03 -1.69
CA GLN A 99 -3.59 -12.28 -1.25
C GLN A 99 -2.65 -12.06 -0.05
N LEU A 100 -1.82 -11.02 -0.10
CA LEU A 100 -0.98 -10.64 1.04
C LEU A 100 -1.84 -10.32 2.27
N LEU A 101 -2.88 -9.50 2.12
CA LEU A 101 -3.78 -9.13 3.22
C LEU A 101 -4.36 -10.37 3.90
N LYS A 102 -4.89 -11.32 3.12
CA LYS A 102 -5.43 -12.58 3.65
C LYS A 102 -4.41 -13.35 4.49
N GLN A 103 -3.16 -13.48 3.99
CA GLN A 103 -2.11 -14.17 4.74
C GLN A 103 -1.71 -13.46 6.04
N LEU A 104 -1.87 -12.14 6.12
CA LEU A 104 -1.64 -11.37 7.35
C LEU A 104 -2.81 -11.52 8.34
N GLU A 105 -4.05 -11.55 7.85
CA GLU A 105 -5.25 -11.79 8.65
C GLU A 105 -5.21 -13.18 9.30
N ASP A 106 -4.76 -14.21 8.58
CA ASP A 106 -4.60 -15.59 9.07
C ASP A 106 -3.58 -15.74 10.24
N ILE A 107 -2.77 -14.70 10.52
CA ILE A 107 -1.84 -14.67 11.68
C ILE A 107 -2.47 -13.98 12.89
N THR A 108 -3.43 -13.08 12.65
CA THR A 108 -4.02 -12.23 13.68
C THR A 108 -5.33 -12.80 14.23
N LEU A 109 -6.06 -13.58 13.42
CA LEU A 109 -7.16 -14.46 13.84
C LEU A 109 -6.62 -15.76 14.47
#